data_AF-A0A7S4RDR3-F1
#
_entry.id   AF-A0A7S4RDR3-F1
#
_cell.length_a   1.000
_cell.length_b   1.000
_cell.length_c   1.000
_cell.angle_alpha   90.00
_cell.angle_beta   90.00
_cell.angle_gamma   90.00
#
_symmetry.space_group_name_H-M   'P 1'
#
loop_
_entity.id
_entity.type
_entity.pdbx_description
1 polymer ?
#
loop_
_entity_poly.entity_id
_entity_poly.type
_entity_poly.pdbx_seq_one_letter_code
_entity_poly.pdbx_strand_id
1 'polypeptide(L)'
;MPTMPGMVLPPIEGPEVEARREALVDQVKGSQRGSHHFKASWRAFCDRFGRGFYDPARHSLQFLEDFFGSSARGGSPMRPGGSRSRSRSGGNIRQRAPSSAPPSASRARRRAVRGRRTRPERPREGRRRRAQGGRRAPRKGRRRRSRSSSSSSDSSRASGLPSRADAIRGAEAAVEEAGRLLEQARIAAREDAEGALRTAEEEHRDDGARALDKAWAQAEEIVQSRLREAEDRLAEEKASRMREAEQKLDKAIEERLREAERRLRPEVEARVEAARREAEDRAFAALEEARPCAEAAAAARVEAAEERAKAAHAKLEELRAAHGSSGAEANGRPASSRRSDSGSSSLSSSRASSKASKATD
;
A
#
# COMPACT_ATOMS: atom_id res chain seq x y z
N MET A 1 -21.30 -31.47 -28.23
CA MET A 1 -21.82 -30.09 -28.21
C MET A 1 -22.05 -29.67 -26.76
N PRO A 2 -21.10 -29.00 -26.09
CA PRO A 2 -21.37 -28.26 -24.87
C PRO A 2 -21.56 -26.77 -25.17
N THR A 3 -22.62 -26.24 -24.57
CA THR A 3 -23.11 -24.87 -24.56
C THR A 3 -22.07 -23.89 -23.98
N MET A 4 -21.76 -22.82 -24.72
CA MET A 4 -20.95 -21.70 -24.22
C MET A 4 -21.85 -20.73 -23.43
N PRO A 5 -21.46 -20.32 -22.21
CA PRO A 5 -22.20 -19.35 -21.41
C PRO A 5 -22.11 -17.93 -21.99
N GLY A 6 -23.27 -17.26 -22.03
CA GLY A 6 -23.47 -15.95 -22.62
C GLY A 6 -22.65 -14.83 -21.98
N MET A 7 -22.03 -14.02 -22.83
CA MET A 7 -21.52 -12.70 -22.50
C MET A 7 -22.68 -11.82 -22.05
N VAL A 8 -22.66 -11.39 -20.78
CA VAL A 8 -23.52 -10.33 -20.27
C VAL A 8 -23.02 -9.01 -20.86
N LEU A 9 -23.78 -8.51 -21.83
CA LEU A 9 -23.71 -7.15 -22.35
C LEU A 9 -23.99 -6.17 -21.18
N PRO A 10 -23.18 -5.12 -20.96
CA PRO A 10 -23.53 -4.10 -19.97
C PRO A 10 -24.85 -3.41 -20.38
N PRO A 11 -25.77 -3.14 -19.45
CA PRO A 11 -27.03 -2.48 -19.78
C PRO A 11 -26.74 -1.06 -20.29
N ILE A 12 -27.26 -0.74 -21.47
CA ILE A 12 -27.38 0.63 -21.96
C ILE A 12 -28.37 1.32 -21.03
N GLU A 13 -27.88 2.05 -20.02
CA GLU A 13 -28.71 2.94 -19.20
C GLU A 13 -29.26 4.05 -20.11
N GLY A 14 -30.55 3.98 -20.41
CA GLY A 14 -31.21 4.85 -21.39
C GLY A 14 -31.30 6.32 -20.95
N PRO A 15 -31.58 7.25 -21.91
CA PRO A 15 -31.72 8.69 -21.66
C PRO A 15 -32.82 9.05 -20.63
N GLU A 16 -33.74 8.13 -20.35
CA GLU A 16 -34.81 8.29 -19.37
C GLU A 16 -34.30 8.30 -17.91
N VAL A 17 -33.25 7.53 -17.61
CA VAL A 17 -32.67 7.42 -16.27
C VAL A 17 -31.96 8.73 -15.89
N GLU A 18 -31.22 9.32 -16.83
CA GLU A 18 -30.55 10.60 -16.63
C GLU A 18 -31.56 11.75 -16.49
N ALA A 19 -32.61 11.77 -17.31
CA ALA A 19 -33.67 12.78 -17.18
C ALA A 19 -34.38 12.72 -15.80
N ARG A 20 -34.65 11.51 -15.31
CA ARG A 20 -35.22 11.31 -13.95
C ARG A 20 -34.25 11.76 -12.86
N ARG A 21 -32.96 11.54 -13.04
CA ARG A 21 -31.91 11.97 -12.12
C ARG A 21 -31.83 13.50 -12.06
N GLU A 22 -31.80 14.15 -13.22
CA GLU A 22 -31.78 15.61 -13.31
C GLU A 22 -33.01 16.25 -12.64
N ALA A 23 -34.20 15.68 -12.83
CA ALA A 23 -35.41 16.13 -12.15
C ALA A 23 -35.30 16.07 -10.62
N LEU A 24 -34.75 14.97 -10.07
CA LEU A 24 -34.51 14.83 -8.63
C LEU A 24 -33.43 15.79 -8.12
N VAL A 25 -32.37 16.03 -8.90
CA VAL A 25 -31.34 17.03 -8.58
C VAL A 25 -31.96 18.41 -8.42
N ASP A 26 -32.83 18.81 -9.35
CA ASP A 26 -33.50 20.10 -9.31
C ASP A 26 -34.50 20.21 -8.17
N GLN A 27 -35.20 19.11 -7.84
CA GLN A 27 -36.07 19.05 -6.67
C GLN A 27 -35.30 19.22 -5.35
N VAL A 28 -34.13 18.58 -5.20
CA VAL A 28 -33.25 18.75 -4.03
C VAL A 28 -32.76 20.20 -3.96
N LYS A 29 -32.28 20.77 -5.08
CA LYS A 29 -31.84 22.17 -5.14
C LYS A 29 -32.97 23.15 -4.80
N GLY A 30 -34.19 22.92 -5.30
CA GLY A 30 -35.37 23.71 -4.98
C GLY A 30 -35.70 23.67 -3.50
N SER A 31 -35.71 22.48 -2.91
CA SER A 31 -36.01 22.26 -1.50
C SER A 31 -34.93 22.82 -0.57
N GLN A 32 -33.65 22.77 -0.98
CA GLN A 32 -32.55 23.42 -0.27
C GLN A 32 -32.66 24.95 -0.24
N ARG A 33 -33.25 25.56 -1.28
CA ARG A 33 -33.52 27.00 -1.34
C ARG A 33 -34.72 27.40 -0.47
N GLY A 34 -35.75 26.55 -0.42
CA GLY A 34 -36.99 26.82 0.30
C GLY A 34 -36.98 26.52 1.80
N SER A 35 -36.13 25.59 2.28
CA SER A 35 -36.14 25.17 3.68
C SER A 35 -34.75 24.95 4.25
N HIS A 36 -34.43 25.69 5.33
CA HIS A 36 -33.21 25.49 6.09
C HIS A 36 -33.17 24.12 6.78
N HIS A 37 -34.34 23.63 7.23
CA HIS A 37 -34.48 22.29 7.83
C HIS A 37 -34.12 21.20 6.82
N PHE A 38 -34.65 21.30 5.59
CA PHE A 38 -34.32 20.37 4.51
C PHE A 38 -32.82 20.37 4.18
N LYS A 39 -32.20 21.54 4.13
CA LYS A 39 -30.74 21.68 3.91
C LYS A 39 -29.93 21.00 5.00
N ALA A 40 -30.36 21.08 6.26
CA ALA A 40 -29.71 20.39 7.38
C ALA A 40 -29.87 18.87 7.28
N SER A 41 -31.07 18.37 6.97
CA SER A 41 -31.33 16.94 6.76
C SER A 41 -30.53 16.38 5.57
N TRP A 42 -30.43 17.11 4.46
CA TRP A 42 -29.59 16.74 3.32
C TRP A 42 -28.11 16.63 3.71
N ARG A 43 -27.58 17.62 4.45
CA ARG A 43 -26.19 17.56 4.93
C ARG A 43 -25.95 16.35 5.82
N ALA A 44 -26.83 16.09 6.78
CA ALA A 44 -26.73 14.93 7.66
C ALA A 44 -26.79 13.60 6.88
N PHE A 45 -27.62 13.53 5.84
CA PHE A 45 -27.69 12.35 4.97
C PHE A 45 -26.40 12.18 4.14
N CYS A 46 -25.87 13.25 3.55
CA CYS A 46 -24.59 13.24 2.84
C CYS A 46 -23.39 12.93 3.74
N ASP A 47 -23.42 13.35 5.00
CA ASP A 47 -22.39 13.01 5.99
C ASP A 47 -22.38 11.52 6.30
N ARG A 48 -23.56 10.90 6.36
CA ARG A 48 -23.71 9.48 6.70
C ARG A 48 -23.48 8.55 5.52
N PHE A 49 -23.97 8.90 4.33
CA PHE A 49 -23.98 8.01 3.16
C PHE A 49 -23.23 8.58 1.95
N GLY A 50 -23.12 9.90 1.84
CA GLY A 50 -22.60 10.62 0.66
C GLY A 50 -21.10 10.94 0.70
N ARG A 51 -20.34 10.36 1.64
CA ARG A 51 -18.88 10.58 1.80
C ARG A 51 -18.47 12.06 1.84
N GLY A 52 -19.33 12.94 2.37
CA GLY A 52 -19.08 14.38 2.49
C GLY A 52 -19.27 15.21 1.20
N PHE A 53 -19.83 14.63 0.13
CA PHE A 53 -20.25 15.40 -1.04
C PHE A 53 -21.68 15.90 -0.89
N TYR A 54 -21.86 17.22 -0.87
CA TYR A 54 -23.18 17.84 -0.69
C TYR A 54 -23.86 18.28 -1.99
N ASP A 55 -23.18 18.12 -3.13
CA ASP A 55 -23.72 18.50 -4.43
C ASP A 55 -24.68 17.40 -4.93
N PRO A 56 -25.99 17.69 -5.10
CA PRO A 56 -26.96 16.72 -5.58
C PRO A 56 -26.60 16.16 -6.97
N ALA A 57 -25.95 16.97 -7.82
CA ALA A 57 -25.55 16.57 -9.17
C ALA A 57 -24.36 15.58 -9.20
N ARG A 58 -23.79 15.24 -8.04
CA ARG A 58 -22.71 14.24 -7.92
C ARG A 58 -23.18 12.89 -7.40
N HIS A 59 -24.45 12.77 -7.05
CA HIS A 59 -25.04 11.54 -6.54
C HIS A 59 -25.77 10.75 -7.65
N SER A 60 -25.87 9.44 -7.48
CA SER A 60 -26.60 8.55 -8.40
C SER A 60 -28.11 8.69 -8.22
N LEU A 61 -28.89 8.22 -9.20
CA LEU A 61 -30.35 8.24 -9.14
C LEU A 61 -30.87 7.55 -7.87
N GLN A 62 -30.37 6.34 -7.59
CA GLN A 62 -30.76 5.56 -6.40
C GLN A 62 -30.51 6.33 -5.09
N PHE A 63 -29.38 7.03 -4.99
CA PHE A 63 -29.06 7.82 -3.78
C PHE A 63 -30.05 8.96 -3.54
N LEU A 64 -30.49 9.63 -4.62
CA LEU A 64 -31.48 10.69 -4.53
C LEU A 64 -32.85 10.13 -4.14
N GLU A 65 -33.24 8.98 -4.69
CA GLU A 65 -34.47 8.28 -4.33
C GLU A 65 -34.47 7.80 -2.87
N ASP A 66 -33.35 7.26 -2.38
CA ASP A 66 -33.18 6.84 -0.99
C ASP A 66 -33.29 8.03 -0.02
N PHE A 67 -32.77 9.19 -0.40
CA PHE A 67 -32.91 10.41 0.40
C PHE A 67 -34.38 10.84 0.51
N PHE A 68 -35.13 10.86 -0.58
CA PHE A 68 -36.55 11.20 -0.53
C PHE A 68 -37.38 10.13 0.19
N GLY A 69 -37.06 8.85 0.00
CA GLY A 69 -37.69 7.73 0.70
C GLY A 69 -37.45 7.73 2.20
N SER A 70 -36.25 8.14 2.65
CA SER A 70 -35.92 8.30 4.06
C SER A 70 -36.57 9.54 4.69
N SER A 71 -36.74 10.63 3.92
CA SER A 71 -37.47 11.82 4.36
C SER A 71 -38.98 11.58 4.51
N ALA A 72 -39.58 10.77 3.63
CA ALA A 72 -41.00 10.43 3.66
C ALA A 72 -41.39 9.49 4.82
N ARG A 73 -40.45 8.66 5.29
CA ARG A 73 -40.69 7.68 6.37
C ARG A 73 -40.63 8.28 7.79
N GLY A 74 -40.60 9.61 7.93
CA GLY A 74 -40.73 10.28 9.23
C GLY A 74 -39.54 10.06 10.19
N GLY A 75 -38.39 9.60 9.67
CA GLY A 75 -37.19 9.40 10.47
C GLY A 75 -36.52 10.72 10.83
N SER A 76 -37.00 11.37 11.89
CA SER A 76 -36.29 12.46 12.55
C SER A 76 -34.87 12.01 12.93
N PRO A 77 -33.82 12.81 12.68
CA PRO A 77 -32.45 12.36 12.88
C PRO A 77 -32.17 12.22 14.39
N MET A 78 -32.08 10.97 14.87
CA MET A 78 -31.39 10.67 16.12
C MET A 78 -30.00 11.31 16.08
N ARG A 79 -29.77 12.25 17.00
CA ARG A 79 -28.44 12.79 17.31
C ARG A 79 -27.51 11.65 17.75
N PRO A 80 -26.25 11.61 17.29
CA PRO A 80 -25.13 11.26 18.14
C PRO A 80 -24.54 12.56 18.70
N GLY A 81 -24.57 12.69 20.03
CA GLY A 81 -23.81 13.72 20.74
C GLY A 81 -22.30 13.48 20.58
N GLY A 82 -21.54 14.57 20.43
CA GLY A 82 -20.08 14.50 20.36
C GLY A 82 -19.40 15.80 19.93
N SER A 83 -19.59 16.85 20.73
CA SER A 83 -18.86 18.13 20.79
C SER A 83 -17.68 18.36 19.82
N ARG A 84 -17.84 19.34 18.91
CA ARG A 84 -16.75 20.29 18.58
C ARG A 84 -17.31 21.71 18.55
N SER A 85 -17.28 22.30 19.73
CA SER A 85 -17.46 23.73 19.97
C SER A 85 -16.46 24.51 19.10
N ARG A 86 -16.95 25.22 18.09
CA ARG A 86 -16.23 26.34 17.46
C ARG A 86 -16.47 27.56 18.32
N SER A 87 -15.65 27.72 19.35
CA SER A 87 -15.53 28.99 20.07
C SER A 87 -14.87 30.01 19.16
N ARG A 88 -15.65 31.06 18.85
CA ARG A 88 -15.18 32.34 18.35
C ARG A 88 -14.28 33.00 19.40
N SER A 89 -13.05 33.26 18.99
CA SER A 89 -12.13 34.31 19.47
C SER A 89 -11.27 34.59 18.23
N GLY A 90 -11.23 35.77 17.63
CA GLY A 90 -11.06 37.08 18.25
C GLY A 90 -9.73 37.64 17.71
N GLY A 91 -9.81 38.44 16.64
CA GLY A 91 -8.76 39.38 16.22
C GLY A 91 -7.46 38.82 15.61
N ASN A 92 -7.20 39.09 14.34
CA ASN A 92 -6.35 40.24 13.96
C ASN A 92 -6.23 40.35 12.43
N ILE A 93 -7.03 41.25 11.87
CA ILE A 93 -6.72 41.92 10.62
C ILE A 93 -5.61 42.94 10.95
N ARG A 94 -4.40 42.70 10.45
CA ARG A 94 -3.39 43.71 10.17
C ARG A 94 -2.88 43.46 8.76
N GLN A 95 -3.42 44.22 7.82
CA GLN A 95 -2.74 45.36 7.21
C GLN A 95 -1.50 44.95 6.42
N ARG A 96 -1.76 44.79 5.13
CA ARG A 96 -0.81 44.89 4.03
C ARG A 96 -0.45 46.37 3.86
N ALA A 97 0.84 46.68 3.91
CA ALA A 97 1.40 47.87 3.29
C ALA A 97 2.79 47.55 2.69
N PRO A 98 3.21 48.27 1.63
CA PRO A 98 4.30 47.89 0.73
C PRO A 98 5.58 48.72 0.97
N SER A 99 6.75 48.13 0.72
CA SER A 99 8.01 48.88 0.51
C SER A 99 9.00 48.00 -0.25
N SER A 100 9.46 48.36 -1.46
CA SER A 100 10.68 49.17 -1.76
C SER A 100 11.91 48.63 -0.98
N ALA A 101 13.04 48.21 -1.53
CA ALA A 101 13.78 48.55 -2.75
C ALA A 101 14.94 47.51 -2.99
N PRO A 102 15.76 47.63 -4.08
CA PRO A 102 16.72 46.63 -4.63
C PRO A 102 18.19 46.92 -4.15
N PRO A 103 19.32 46.60 -4.84
CA PRO A 103 19.70 45.68 -5.95
C PRO A 103 20.86 44.72 -5.55
N SER A 104 21.32 43.72 -6.30
CA SER A 104 22.24 43.87 -7.46
C SER A 104 22.93 42.53 -7.79
N ALA A 105 23.24 42.41 -9.08
CA ALA A 105 24.09 41.49 -9.82
C ALA A 105 25.12 40.63 -9.04
N SER A 106 25.31 39.38 -9.48
CA SER A 106 26.33 39.07 -10.50
C SER A 106 26.56 37.55 -10.68
N ARG A 107 27.14 37.23 -11.85
CA ARG A 107 27.69 35.94 -12.30
C ARG A 107 26.75 34.93 -12.97
N ALA A 108 26.50 35.26 -14.23
CA ALA A 108 26.69 34.37 -15.37
C ALA A 108 27.72 33.24 -15.17
N ARG A 109 27.29 31.99 -15.37
CA ARG A 109 27.99 30.93 -16.13
C ARG A 109 26.93 30.05 -16.79
N ARG A 110 26.69 30.23 -18.10
CA ARG A 110 27.18 29.34 -19.17
C ARG A 110 27.10 27.84 -18.80
N ARG A 111 26.02 27.18 -19.25
CA ARG A 111 26.11 26.03 -20.17
C ARG A 111 24.73 25.65 -20.68
N ALA A 112 24.46 26.07 -21.91
CA ALA A 112 23.44 25.47 -22.75
C ALA A 112 23.84 24.00 -23.00
N VAL A 113 23.15 23.06 -22.35
CA VAL A 113 23.13 21.67 -22.82
C VAL A 113 22.11 21.65 -23.95
N ARG A 114 22.62 21.84 -25.18
CA ARG A 114 21.91 21.46 -26.39
C ARG A 114 21.42 20.03 -26.22
N GLY A 115 20.11 19.85 -26.21
CA GLY A 115 19.50 18.53 -26.32
C GLY A 115 20.10 17.80 -27.50
N ARG A 116 20.79 16.68 -27.22
CA ARG A 116 21.06 15.65 -28.21
C ARG A 116 19.71 15.10 -28.63
N ARG A 117 19.18 15.63 -29.73
CA ARG A 117 18.16 14.94 -30.53
C ARG A 117 18.80 13.65 -31.03
N THR A 118 18.46 12.54 -30.41
CA THR A 118 18.67 11.21 -30.99
C THR A 118 17.86 11.15 -32.27
N ARG A 119 18.58 11.07 -33.37
CA ARG A 119 18.10 10.92 -34.74
C ARG A 119 17.62 9.47 -34.88
N PRO A 120 16.36 9.19 -35.26
CA PRO A 120 16.01 7.83 -35.65
C PRO A 120 16.63 7.57 -37.02
N GLU A 121 17.51 6.58 -37.08
CA GLU A 121 18.04 6.05 -38.33
C GLU A 121 16.89 5.52 -39.18
N ARG A 122 16.83 6.00 -40.43
CA ARG A 122 16.06 5.39 -41.50
C ARG A 122 16.69 4.04 -41.85
N PRO A 123 15.93 2.94 -41.93
CA PRO A 123 16.41 1.77 -42.63
C PRO A 123 16.48 2.09 -44.13
N ARG A 124 17.72 2.21 -44.64
CA ARG A 124 17.99 2.24 -46.08
C ARG A 124 17.68 0.86 -46.65
N GLU A 125 16.56 0.81 -47.36
CA GLU A 125 16.37 0.14 -48.65
C GLU A 125 17.57 -0.71 -49.10
N GLY A 126 17.44 -2.02 -48.82
CA GLY A 126 18.40 -3.04 -49.20
C GLY A 126 18.49 -3.15 -50.72
N ARG A 127 19.51 -2.52 -51.31
CA ARG A 127 19.99 -2.86 -52.64
C ARG A 127 20.39 -4.35 -52.67
N ARG A 128 19.65 -5.10 -53.48
CA ARG A 128 20.14 -6.11 -54.43
C ARG A 128 21.16 -7.10 -53.85
N ARG A 129 20.67 -8.17 -53.21
CA ARG A 129 21.38 -9.46 -53.24
C ARG A 129 20.93 -10.24 -54.48
N ARG A 130 21.74 -10.12 -55.54
CA ARG A 130 21.84 -11.14 -56.59
C ARG A 130 22.28 -12.43 -55.92
N ALA A 131 21.34 -13.33 -55.66
CA ALA A 131 21.65 -14.71 -55.37
C ALA A 131 22.04 -15.40 -56.69
N GLN A 132 23.14 -16.12 -56.61
CA GLN A 132 23.78 -16.87 -57.67
C GLN A 132 22.87 -18.03 -58.10
N GLY A 133 22.29 -17.92 -59.30
CA GLY A 133 21.73 -19.04 -60.04
C GLY A 133 22.72 -19.42 -61.15
N GLY A 134 23.25 -20.63 -61.08
CA GLY A 134 24.41 -21.09 -61.82
C GLY A 134 24.35 -20.90 -63.34
N ARG A 135 25.43 -20.34 -63.88
CA ARG A 135 25.84 -20.60 -65.26
C ARG A 135 26.16 -22.09 -65.38
N ARG A 136 25.33 -22.86 -66.09
CA ARG A 136 25.76 -24.11 -66.73
C ARG A 136 25.70 -23.93 -68.23
N ALA A 137 26.86 -24.15 -68.84
CA ALA A 137 27.18 -24.08 -70.26
C ALA A 137 26.29 -24.97 -71.14
N PRO A 138 26.22 -24.69 -72.46
CA PRO A 138 25.52 -25.55 -73.41
C PRO A 138 26.31 -26.84 -73.62
N ARG A 139 25.71 -27.98 -73.28
CA ARG A 139 26.25 -29.29 -73.69
C ARG A 139 25.79 -29.60 -75.11
N LYS A 140 26.77 -29.63 -76.02
CA LYS A 140 26.71 -30.30 -77.33
C LYS A 140 26.20 -31.73 -77.15
N GLY A 141 24.95 -31.98 -77.54
CA GLY A 141 24.33 -33.30 -77.60
C GLY A 141 24.28 -33.79 -79.04
N ARG A 142 25.13 -34.77 -79.34
CA ARG A 142 25.32 -35.49 -80.60
C ARG A 142 24.04 -35.70 -81.43
N ARG A 143 24.19 -35.39 -82.72
CA ARG A 143 23.56 -36.09 -83.85
C ARG A 143 23.40 -37.60 -83.55
N ARG A 144 22.16 -38.08 -83.53
CA ARG A 144 21.86 -39.45 -83.97
C ARG A 144 20.96 -39.34 -85.19
N ARG A 145 21.58 -39.61 -86.35
CA ARG A 145 20.90 -39.97 -87.59
C ARG A 145 20.15 -41.27 -87.33
N SER A 146 18.85 -41.21 -87.16
CA SER A 146 17.97 -42.36 -87.41
C SER A 146 17.65 -42.32 -88.89
N ARG A 147 18.33 -43.17 -89.66
CA ARG A 147 17.90 -43.53 -91.01
C ARG A 147 16.60 -44.32 -90.85
N SER A 148 15.47 -43.68 -91.11
CA SER A 148 14.22 -44.40 -91.36
C SER A 148 14.22 -44.77 -92.83
N SER A 149 14.43 -46.06 -93.05
CA SER A 149 14.31 -46.76 -94.32
C SER A 149 13.00 -46.40 -95.03
N SER A 150 13.17 -45.93 -96.26
CA SER A 150 12.18 -45.99 -97.33
C SER A 150 11.67 -47.42 -97.48
N SER A 151 10.43 -47.67 -97.05
CA SER A 151 9.60 -48.75 -97.55
C SER A 151 8.59 -48.14 -98.52
N SER A 152 8.95 -48.21 -99.79
CA SER A 152 8.04 -48.05 -100.92
C SER A 152 6.88 -49.03 -100.75
N SER A 153 5.66 -48.52 -100.72
CA SER A 153 4.47 -49.33 -100.97
C SER A 153 3.41 -48.43 -101.58
N ASP A 154 3.21 -48.72 -102.86
CA ASP A 154 1.91 -48.81 -103.49
C ASP A 154 1.18 -47.51 -103.85
N SER A 155 1.58 -47.03 -105.01
CA SER A 155 0.76 -46.24 -105.93
C SER A 155 -0.53 -46.98 -106.30
N SER A 156 -1.64 -46.56 -105.71
CA SER A 156 -2.96 -46.75 -106.31
C SER A 156 -3.85 -45.52 -106.10
N ARG A 157 -3.97 -44.74 -107.18
CA ARG A 157 -5.12 -43.90 -107.57
C ARG A 157 -5.82 -43.07 -106.48
N ALA A 158 -5.53 -41.78 -106.47
CA ALA A 158 -6.56 -40.76 -106.25
C ALA A 158 -6.17 -39.46 -106.99
N SER A 159 -6.74 -39.29 -108.17
CA SER A 159 -6.85 -38.01 -108.87
C SER A 159 -7.60 -37.00 -107.99
N GLY A 160 -6.99 -35.85 -107.71
CA GLY A 160 -7.67 -34.75 -107.03
C GLY A 160 -6.74 -33.80 -106.28
N LEU A 161 -5.74 -33.23 -106.95
CA LEU A 161 -5.05 -32.07 -106.37
C LEU A 161 -6.03 -30.89 -106.36
N PRO A 162 -6.28 -30.26 -105.20
CA PRO A 162 -7.14 -29.08 -105.12
C PRO A 162 -6.59 -28.01 -106.06
N SER A 163 -7.49 -27.27 -106.72
CA SER A 163 -7.07 -26.13 -107.52
C SER A 163 -6.25 -25.17 -106.64
N ARG A 164 -5.31 -24.42 -107.21
CA ARG A 164 -4.55 -23.39 -106.47
C ARG A 164 -5.49 -22.48 -105.65
N ALA A 165 -6.69 -22.22 -106.17
CA ALA A 165 -7.73 -21.48 -105.48
C ALA A 165 -8.29 -22.19 -104.23
N ASP A 166 -8.46 -23.52 -104.25
CA ASP A 166 -8.90 -24.32 -103.10
C ASP A 166 -7.81 -24.41 -102.02
N ALA A 167 -6.54 -24.52 -102.42
CA ALA A 167 -5.41 -24.53 -101.49
C ALA A 167 -5.25 -23.17 -100.78
N ILE A 168 -5.45 -22.06 -101.50
CA ILE A 168 -5.46 -20.71 -100.92
C ILE A 168 -6.62 -20.56 -99.94
N ARG A 169 -7.85 -20.96 -100.31
CA ARG A 169 -9.01 -20.93 -99.40
C ARG A 169 -8.81 -21.79 -98.15
N GLY A 170 -8.21 -22.97 -98.29
CA GLY A 170 -7.90 -23.84 -97.15
C GLY A 170 -6.84 -23.23 -96.22
N ALA A 171 -5.82 -22.58 -96.79
CA ALA A 171 -4.82 -21.85 -96.01
C ALA A 171 -5.42 -20.61 -95.32
N GLU A 172 -6.28 -19.85 -96.00
CA GLU A 172 -7.02 -18.72 -95.43
C GLU A 172 -7.93 -19.16 -94.27
N ALA A 173 -8.69 -20.25 -94.45
CA ALA A 173 -9.52 -20.84 -93.39
C ALA A 173 -8.69 -21.32 -92.19
N ALA A 174 -7.53 -21.94 -92.42
CA ALA A 174 -6.63 -22.37 -91.35
C ALA A 174 -6.02 -21.17 -90.59
N VAL A 175 -5.75 -20.05 -91.27
CA VAL A 175 -5.28 -18.81 -90.64
C VAL A 175 -6.40 -18.17 -89.81
N GLU A 176 -7.64 -18.16 -90.30
CA GLU A 176 -8.79 -17.71 -89.51
C GLU A 176 -9.01 -18.58 -88.26
N GLU A 177 -8.93 -19.91 -88.39
CA GLU A 177 -9.05 -20.83 -87.28
C GLU A 177 -7.93 -20.65 -86.25
N ALA A 178 -6.68 -20.53 -86.71
CA ALA A 178 -5.54 -20.20 -85.85
C ALA A 178 -5.72 -18.84 -85.17
N GLY A 179 -6.28 -17.85 -85.86
CA GLY A 179 -6.62 -16.54 -85.29
C GLY A 179 -7.66 -16.64 -84.18
N ARG A 180 -8.73 -17.43 -84.39
CA ARG A 180 -9.76 -17.68 -83.37
C ARG A 180 -9.18 -18.39 -82.14
N LEU A 181 -8.34 -19.41 -82.34
CA LEU A 181 -7.69 -20.14 -81.25
C LEU A 181 -6.72 -19.25 -80.46
N LEU A 182 -5.96 -18.39 -81.15
CA LEU A 182 -5.08 -17.41 -80.50
C LEU A 182 -5.88 -16.41 -79.66
N GLU A 183 -7.02 -15.93 -80.17
CA GLU A 183 -7.87 -15.00 -79.43
C GLU A 183 -8.54 -15.68 -78.22
N GLN A 184 -9.02 -16.91 -78.38
CA GLN A 184 -9.50 -17.73 -77.25
C GLN A 184 -8.41 -17.95 -76.21
N ALA A 185 -7.18 -18.27 -76.63
CA ALA A 185 -6.05 -18.44 -75.73
C ALA A 185 -5.65 -17.14 -75.02
N ARG A 186 -5.76 -15.98 -75.69
CA ARG A 186 -5.54 -14.66 -75.06
C ARG A 186 -6.60 -14.34 -74.02
N ILE A 187 -7.87 -14.61 -74.31
CA ILE A 187 -8.97 -14.40 -73.36
C ILE A 187 -8.76 -15.29 -72.14
N ALA A 188 -8.51 -16.59 -72.34
CA ALA A 188 -8.23 -17.52 -71.24
C ALA A 188 -7.02 -17.08 -70.40
N ALA A 189 -5.90 -16.72 -71.05
CA ALA A 189 -4.71 -16.23 -70.34
C ALA A 189 -4.97 -14.92 -69.57
N ARG A 190 -5.85 -14.06 -70.07
CA ARG A 190 -6.28 -12.85 -69.36
C ARG A 190 -7.15 -13.19 -68.15
N GLU A 191 -8.09 -14.12 -68.27
CA GLU A 191 -8.93 -14.57 -67.15
C GLU A 191 -8.08 -15.23 -66.06
N ASP A 192 -7.12 -16.07 -66.43
CA ASP A 192 -6.15 -16.67 -65.50
C ASP A 192 -5.31 -15.59 -64.80
N ALA A 193 -4.83 -14.59 -65.54
CA ALA A 193 -4.06 -13.49 -64.98
C ALA A 193 -4.91 -12.60 -64.03
N GLU A 194 -6.15 -12.30 -64.40
CA GLU A 194 -7.09 -11.57 -63.54
C GLU A 194 -7.46 -12.39 -62.28
N GLY A 195 -7.62 -13.71 -62.41
CA GLY A 195 -7.81 -14.62 -61.28
C GLY A 195 -6.61 -14.60 -60.32
N ALA A 196 -5.40 -14.74 -60.86
CA ALA A 196 -4.17 -14.70 -60.07
C ALA A 196 -3.93 -13.34 -59.38
N LEU A 197 -4.32 -12.23 -60.03
CA LEU A 197 -4.28 -10.91 -59.42
C LEU A 197 -5.27 -10.80 -58.26
N ARG A 198 -6.51 -11.26 -58.43
CA ARG A 198 -7.52 -11.25 -57.34
C ARG A 198 -7.06 -12.06 -56.13
N THR A 199 -6.50 -13.25 -56.33
CA THR A 199 -5.97 -14.07 -55.24
C THR A 199 -4.80 -13.40 -54.54
N ALA A 200 -3.86 -12.80 -55.30
CA ALA A 200 -2.72 -12.09 -54.71
C ALA A 200 -3.18 -10.84 -53.92
N GLU A 201 -4.18 -10.12 -54.41
CA GLU A 201 -4.77 -8.99 -53.68
C GLU A 201 -5.49 -9.44 -52.39
N GLU A 202 -6.21 -10.56 -52.43
CA GLU A 202 -6.83 -11.17 -51.24
C GLU A 202 -5.78 -11.58 -50.22
N GLU A 203 -4.71 -12.26 -50.64
CA GLU A 203 -3.59 -12.63 -49.77
C GLU A 203 -2.92 -11.40 -49.14
N HIS A 204 -2.67 -10.34 -49.93
CA HIS A 204 -2.11 -9.09 -49.43
C HIS A 204 -3.06 -8.37 -48.46
N ARG A 205 -4.38 -8.40 -48.72
CA ARG A 205 -5.40 -7.86 -47.80
C ARG A 205 -5.39 -8.63 -46.48
N ASP A 206 -5.34 -9.95 -46.54
CA ASP A 206 -5.32 -10.82 -45.36
C ASP A 206 -4.02 -10.66 -44.55
N ASP A 207 -2.88 -10.54 -45.21
CA ASP A 207 -1.59 -10.21 -44.57
C ASP A 207 -1.65 -8.84 -43.88
N GLY A 208 -2.26 -7.85 -44.54
CA GLY A 208 -2.51 -6.53 -43.96
C GLY A 208 -3.38 -6.61 -42.71
N ALA A 209 -4.48 -7.37 -42.76
CA ALA A 209 -5.37 -7.59 -41.62
C ALA A 209 -4.63 -8.26 -40.45
N ARG A 210 -3.89 -9.35 -40.71
CA ARG A 210 -3.07 -10.02 -39.68
C ARG A 210 -2.02 -9.10 -39.06
N ALA A 211 -1.39 -8.24 -39.88
CA ALA A 211 -0.40 -7.29 -39.38
C ALA A 211 -1.05 -6.21 -38.49
N LEU A 212 -2.24 -5.73 -38.86
CA LEU A 212 -3.02 -4.81 -38.04
C LEU A 212 -3.41 -5.46 -36.72
N ASP A 213 -4.00 -6.65 -36.73
CA ASP A 213 -4.41 -7.36 -35.50
C ASP A 213 -3.24 -7.55 -34.53
N LYS A 214 -2.07 -7.92 -35.07
CA LYS A 214 -0.85 -8.03 -34.28
C LYS A 214 -0.40 -6.68 -33.70
N ALA A 215 -0.47 -5.61 -34.48
CA ALA A 215 -0.13 -4.27 -34.00
C ALA A 215 -1.10 -3.77 -32.92
N TRP A 216 -2.40 -4.07 -33.06
CA TRP A 216 -3.42 -3.78 -32.06
C TRP A 216 -3.17 -4.55 -30.76
N ALA A 217 -2.93 -5.86 -30.83
CA ALA A 217 -2.62 -6.67 -29.65
C ALA A 217 -1.36 -6.17 -28.92
N GLN A 218 -0.31 -5.79 -29.66
CA GLN A 218 0.89 -5.19 -29.08
C GLN A 218 0.61 -3.83 -28.43
N ALA A 219 -0.20 -2.98 -29.07
CA ALA A 219 -0.58 -1.70 -28.51
C ALA A 219 -1.41 -1.87 -27.23
N GLU A 220 -2.35 -2.82 -27.22
CA GLU A 220 -3.15 -3.17 -26.05
C GLU A 220 -2.27 -3.66 -24.90
N GLU A 221 -1.34 -4.58 -25.15
CA GLU A 221 -0.39 -5.07 -24.15
C GLU A 221 0.44 -3.92 -23.55
N ILE A 222 0.92 -2.99 -24.38
CA ILE A 222 1.67 -1.82 -23.91
C ILE A 222 0.79 -0.93 -23.02
N VAL A 223 -0.46 -0.69 -23.41
CA VAL A 223 -1.39 0.13 -22.63
C VAL A 223 -1.72 -0.56 -21.29
N GLN A 224 -2.00 -1.86 -21.30
CA GLN A 224 -2.27 -2.65 -20.11
C GLN A 224 -1.08 -2.69 -19.15
N SER A 225 0.14 -2.86 -19.69
CA SER A 225 1.37 -2.81 -18.90
C SER A 225 1.55 -1.45 -18.22
N ARG A 226 1.36 -0.35 -18.97
CA ARG A 226 1.42 1.01 -18.41
C ARG A 226 0.35 1.30 -17.38
N LEU A 227 -0.86 0.75 -17.57
CA LEU A 227 -1.94 0.88 -16.61
C LEU A 227 -1.55 0.21 -15.29
N ARG A 228 -1.06 -1.04 -15.33
CA ARG A 228 -0.58 -1.74 -14.13
C ARG A 228 0.55 -0.98 -13.44
N GLU A 229 1.55 -0.52 -14.19
CA GLU A 229 2.63 0.30 -13.63
C GLU A 229 2.10 1.58 -12.95
N ALA A 230 1.10 2.23 -13.53
CA ALA A 230 0.51 3.44 -12.95
C ALA A 230 -0.30 3.13 -11.69
N GLU A 231 -1.03 2.02 -11.68
CA GLU A 231 -1.77 1.52 -10.50
C GLU A 231 -0.82 1.17 -9.36
N ASP A 232 0.28 0.47 -9.65
CA ASP A 232 1.31 0.11 -8.67
C ASP A 232 1.96 1.37 -8.07
N ARG A 233 2.35 2.34 -8.92
CA ARG A 233 2.88 3.64 -8.45
C ARG A 233 1.90 4.37 -7.56
N LEU A 234 0.61 4.41 -7.95
CA LEU A 234 -0.42 5.05 -7.13
C LEU A 234 -0.62 4.30 -5.81
N ALA A 235 -0.56 2.96 -5.80
CA ALA A 235 -0.65 2.16 -4.60
C ALA A 235 0.53 2.41 -3.65
N GLU A 236 1.75 2.47 -4.18
CA GLU A 236 2.97 2.80 -3.44
C GLU A 236 2.92 4.21 -2.84
N GLU A 237 2.48 5.21 -3.62
CA GLU A 237 2.31 6.58 -3.12
C GLU A 237 1.27 6.66 -2.00
N LYS A 238 0.12 5.98 -2.17
CA LYS A 238 -0.91 5.90 -1.13
C LYS A 238 -0.37 5.23 0.13
N ALA A 239 0.32 4.10 0.00
CA ALA A 239 0.92 3.39 1.13
C ALA A 239 2.00 4.23 1.82
N SER A 240 2.82 4.97 1.05
CA SER A 240 3.82 5.89 1.58
C SER A 240 3.18 7.03 2.39
N ARG A 241 2.14 7.68 1.86
CA ARG A 241 1.42 8.74 2.57
C ARG A 241 0.71 8.24 3.83
N MET A 242 0.15 7.03 3.79
CA MET A 242 -0.46 6.41 4.97
C MET A 242 0.58 6.16 6.05
N ARG A 243 1.73 5.56 5.71
CA ARG A 243 2.84 5.34 6.65
C ARG A 243 3.38 6.65 7.23
N GLU A 244 3.52 7.69 6.42
CA GLU A 244 3.95 9.01 6.90
C GLU A 244 2.93 9.63 7.88
N ALA A 245 1.63 9.45 7.60
CA ALA A 245 0.58 9.91 8.49
C ALA A 245 0.58 9.14 9.83
N GLU A 246 0.74 7.83 9.79
CA GLU A 246 0.89 6.97 10.97
C GLU A 246 2.10 7.41 11.82
N GLN A 247 3.27 7.56 11.21
CA GLN A 247 4.48 8.02 11.92
C GLN A 247 4.30 9.40 12.56
N LYS A 248 3.58 10.32 11.90
CA LYS A 248 3.25 11.63 12.48
C LYS A 248 2.31 11.51 13.67
N LEU A 249 1.34 10.61 13.63
CA LEU A 249 0.44 10.35 14.75
C LEU A 249 1.19 9.73 15.92
N ASP A 250 2.01 8.71 15.67
CA ASP A 250 2.81 8.05 16.70
C ASP A 250 3.75 9.05 17.38
N LYS A 251 4.47 9.84 16.60
CA LYS A 251 5.34 10.91 17.13
C LYS A 251 4.55 11.93 17.96
N ALA A 252 3.37 12.35 17.50
CA ALA A 252 2.54 13.30 18.25
C ALA A 252 2.00 12.69 19.55
N ILE A 253 1.65 11.40 19.55
CA ILE A 253 1.24 10.67 20.75
C ILE A 253 2.41 10.61 21.74
N GLU A 254 3.60 10.22 21.29
CA GLU A 254 4.79 10.19 22.13
C GLU A 254 5.13 11.56 22.71
N GLU A 255 5.06 12.63 21.93
CA GLU A 255 5.30 13.99 22.40
C GLU A 255 4.31 14.39 23.50
N ARG A 256 3.02 14.07 23.33
CA ARG A 256 1.99 14.33 24.34
C ARG A 256 2.16 13.48 25.59
N LEU A 257 2.58 12.22 25.45
CA LEU A 257 2.88 11.35 26.59
C LEU A 257 4.10 11.88 27.36
N ARG A 258 5.17 12.27 26.67
CA ARG A 258 6.36 12.90 27.27
C ARG A 258 5.99 14.21 27.97
N GLU A 259 5.12 15.03 27.38
CA GLU A 259 4.63 16.25 28.01
C GLU A 259 3.82 15.96 29.27
N ALA A 260 2.91 14.99 29.21
CA ALA A 260 2.12 14.56 30.36
C ALA A 260 3.02 14.03 31.49
N GLU A 261 4.03 13.23 31.16
CA GLU A 261 5.01 12.73 32.14
C GLU A 261 5.81 13.87 32.75
N ARG A 262 6.33 14.80 31.95
CA ARG A 262 7.06 15.99 32.45
C ARG A 262 6.22 16.83 33.40
N ARG A 263 4.91 16.90 33.20
CA ARG A 263 3.99 17.63 34.10
C ARG A 263 3.70 16.85 35.38
N LEU A 264 3.37 15.57 35.27
CA LEU A 264 2.88 14.76 36.39
C LEU A 264 4.01 14.27 37.30
N ARG A 265 5.19 13.95 36.76
CA ARG A 265 6.33 13.45 37.54
C ARG A 265 6.68 14.38 38.71
N PRO A 266 6.93 15.69 38.53
CA PRO A 266 7.25 16.57 39.66
C PRO A 266 6.09 16.74 40.65
N GLU A 267 4.83 16.69 40.20
CA GLU A 267 3.67 16.73 41.10
C GLU A 267 3.61 15.50 42.01
N VAL A 268 3.88 14.32 41.46
CA VAL A 268 3.92 13.06 42.22
C VAL A 268 5.12 13.06 43.17
N GLU A 269 6.31 13.43 42.70
CA GLU A 269 7.52 13.52 43.53
C GLU A 269 7.31 14.52 44.68
N ALA A 270 6.72 15.69 44.42
CA ALA A 270 6.41 16.68 45.46
C ALA A 270 5.40 16.15 46.49
N ARG A 271 4.37 15.40 46.07
CA ARG A 271 3.41 14.76 46.99
C ARG A 271 4.06 13.69 47.84
N VAL A 272 4.94 12.88 47.26
CA VAL A 272 5.69 11.85 47.99
C VAL A 272 6.61 12.49 49.02
N GLU A 273 7.36 13.53 48.65
CA GLU A 273 8.22 14.26 49.57
C GLU A 273 7.44 14.98 50.67
N ALA A 274 6.28 15.57 50.35
CA ALA A 274 5.41 16.19 51.35
C ALA A 274 4.87 15.15 52.35
N ALA A 275 4.38 14.01 51.86
CA ALA A 275 3.90 12.92 52.72
C ALA A 275 5.03 12.33 53.59
N ARG A 276 6.25 12.24 53.04
CA ARG A 276 7.43 11.81 53.78
C ARG A 276 7.75 12.79 54.91
N ARG A 277 7.82 14.10 54.62
CA ARG A 277 8.06 15.13 55.65
C ARG A 277 7.02 15.09 56.75
N GLU A 278 5.74 14.99 56.38
CA GLU A 278 4.65 14.89 57.35
C GLU A 278 4.77 13.64 58.23
N ALA A 279 5.23 12.51 57.68
CA ALA A 279 5.48 11.31 58.44
C ALA A 279 6.70 11.45 59.37
N GLU A 280 7.77 12.10 58.92
CA GLU A 280 8.95 12.41 59.74
C GLU A 280 8.58 13.36 60.89
N ASP A 281 7.82 14.42 60.63
CA ASP A 281 7.33 15.38 61.63
C ASP A 281 6.43 14.68 62.67
N ARG A 282 5.52 13.80 62.22
CA ARG A 282 4.68 12.98 63.11
C ARG A 282 5.50 12.04 63.98
N ALA A 283 6.52 11.39 63.42
CA ALA A 283 7.41 10.51 64.17
C ALA A 283 8.22 11.29 65.20
N PHE A 284 8.75 12.46 64.82
CA PHE A 284 9.48 13.35 65.72
C PHE A 284 8.58 13.83 66.88
N ALA A 285 7.37 14.29 66.59
CA ALA A 285 6.42 14.69 67.62
C ALA A 285 6.07 13.55 68.59
N ALA A 286 5.86 12.33 68.07
CA ALA A 286 5.61 11.16 68.91
C ALA A 286 6.80 10.79 69.81
N LEU A 287 8.04 10.98 69.33
CA LEU A 287 9.24 10.77 70.15
C LEU A 287 9.36 11.82 71.25
N GLU A 288 9.12 13.09 70.94
CA GLU A 288 9.12 14.18 71.94
C GLU A 288 8.03 13.98 72.99
N GLU A 289 6.84 13.50 72.60
CA GLU A 289 5.77 13.15 73.54
C GLU A 289 6.11 11.92 74.41
N ALA A 290 6.76 10.90 73.84
CA ALA A 290 7.14 9.69 74.57
C ALA A 290 8.34 9.90 75.51
N ARG A 291 9.17 10.91 75.24
CA ARG A 291 10.44 11.14 75.96
C ARG A 291 10.25 11.34 77.48
N PRO A 292 9.35 12.20 77.99
CA PRO A 292 9.17 12.36 79.43
C PRO A 292 8.71 11.08 80.12
N CYS A 293 7.82 10.30 79.48
CA CYS A 293 7.35 9.01 80.02
C CYS A 293 8.50 7.99 80.07
N ALA A 294 9.33 7.95 79.02
CA ALA A 294 10.51 7.10 78.97
C ALA A 294 11.56 7.50 80.04
N GLU A 295 11.81 8.80 80.22
CA GLU A 295 12.71 9.33 81.25
C GLU A 295 12.18 9.03 82.66
N ALA A 296 10.87 9.21 82.91
CA ALA A 296 10.23 8.87 84.17
C ALA A 296 10.30 7.35 84.46
N ALA A 297 10.04 6.50 83.46
CA ALA A 297 10.17 5.06 83.59
C ALA A 297 11.63 4.62 83.85
N ALA A 298 12.60 5.30 83.24
CA ALA A 298 14.02 5.07 83.51
C ALA A 298 14.40 5.51 84.92
N ALA A 299 13.98 6.69 85.37
CA ALA A 299 14.19 7.18 86.73
C ALA A 299 13.60 6.21 87.77
N ALA A 300 12.37 5.74 87.57
CA ALA A 300 11.73 4.76 88.44
C ALA A 300 12.50 3.42 88.50
N ARG A 301 13.12 2.99 87.38
CA ARG A 301 13.99 1.79 87.37
C ARG A 301 15.28 2.01 88.14
N VAL A 302 15.86 3.22 88.06
CA VAL A 302 17.06 3.60 88.82
C VAL A 302 16.74 3.62 90.32
N GLU A 303 15.67 4.30 90.73
CA GLU A 303 15.22 4.32 92.13
C GLU A 303 14.96 2.89 92.65
N ALA A 304 14.25 2.06 91.88
CA ALA A 304 14.04 0.66 92.25
C ALA A 304 15.34 -0.16 92.35
N ALA A 305 16.35 0.16 91.55
CA ALA A 305 17.67 -0.46 91.63
C ALA A 305 18.47 0.03 92.85
N GLU A 306 18.38 1.32 93.18
CA GLU A 306 18.99 1.90 94.37
C GLU A 306 18.41 1.30 95.65
N GLU A 307 17.08 1.16 95.73
CA GLU A 307 16.43 0.50 96.88
C GLU A 307 16.85 -0.97 97.01
N ARG A 308 16.96 -1.71 95.89
CA ARG A 308 17.51 -3.07 95.91
C ARG A 308 18.96 -3.10 96.37
N ALA A 309 19.78 -2.13 95.95
CA ALA A 309 21.17 -2.03 96.37
C ALA A 309 21.28 -1.70 97.86
N LYS A 310 20.49 -0.76 98.38
CA LYS A 310 20.40 -0.44 99.81
C LYS A 310 19.98 -1.65 100.62
N ALA A 311 18.95 -2.37 100.19
CA ALA A 311 18.50 -3.60 100.84
C ALA A 311 19.58 -4.69 100.83
N ALA A 312 20.30 -4.85 99.71
CA ALA A 312 21.43 -5.77 99.62
C ALA A 312 22.58 -5.37 100.56
N HIS A 313 22.91 -4.07 100.65
CA HIS A 313 23.91 -3.55 101.57
C HIS A 313 23.51 -3.77 103.04
N ALA A 314 22.27 -3.50 103.42
CA ALA A 314 21.77 -3.76 104.77
C ALA A 314 21.87 -5.25 105.11
N LYS A 315 21.53 -6.14 104.17
CA LYS A 315 21.68 -7.59 104.32
C LYS A 315 23.13 -8.03 104.45
N LEU A 316 24.06 -7.41 103.71
CA LEU A 316 25.49 -7.68 103.84
C LEU A 316 26.02 -7.25 105.21
N GLU A 317 25.59 -6.10 105.73
CA GLU A 317 25.95 -5.65 107.08
C GLU A 317 25.36 -6.57 108.17
N GLU A 318 24.13 -7.05 108.00
CA GLU A 318 23.54 -8.08 108.88
C GLU A 318 24.35 -9.38 108.86
N LEU A 319 24.71 -9.87 107.67
CA LEU A 319 25.57 -11.05 107.51
C LEU A 319 26.96 -10.82 108.11
N ARG A 320 27.52 -9.61 107.99
CA ARG A 320 28.81 -9.21 108.56
C ARG A 320 28.76 -9.15 110.09
N ALA A 321 27.67 -8.64 110.66
CA ALA A 321 27.42 -8.66 112.09
C ALA A 321 27.25 -10.10 112.62
N ALA A 322 26.56 -10.96 111.86
CA ALA A 322 26.43 -12.38 112.18
C ALA A 322 27.78 -13.12 112.08
N HIS A 323 28.64 -12.78 111.12
CA HIS A 323 30.02 -13.30 111.03
C HIS A 323 30.95 -12.71 112.09
N GLY A 324 30.74 -11.47 112.54
CA GLY A 324 31.49 -10.82 113.62
C GLY A 324 31.22 -11.42 115.01
N SER A 325 30.12 -12.16 115.17
CA SER A 325 29.78 -12.89 116.40
C SER A 325 30.19 -14.38 116.38
N SER A 326 30.84 -14.85 115.32
CA SER A 326 31.29 -16.25 115.19
C SER A 326 32.73 -16.31 114.70
N GLY A 327 33.67 -16.05 115.62
CA GLY A 327 35.03 -16.54 115.44
C GLY A 327 35.07 -18.06 115.66
N ALA A 328 35.61 -18.76 114.66
CA ALA A 328 36.33 -20.04 114.71
C ALA A 328 35.69 -21.28 114.02
N GLU A 329 36.42 -21.70 112.97
CA GLU A 329 36.63 -23.06 112.42
C GLU A 329 35.49 -23.83 111.71
N ALA A 330 35.69 -24.14 110.41
CA ALA A 330 36.33 -25.41 110.02
C ALA A 330 36.44 -25.60 108.48
N ASN A 331 37.50 -26.30 108.11
CA ASN A 331 37.90 -26.81 106.79
C ASN A 331 36.81 -27.53 105.97
N GLY A 332 36.93 -27.49 104.63
CA GLY A 332 36.32 -28.50 103.75
C GLY A 332 36.26 -28.15 102.26
N ARG A 333 37.33 -28.43 101.51
CA ARG A 333 37.28 -28.71 100.05
C ARG A 333 36.49 -30.02 99.82
N PRO A 334 35.77 -30.21 98.70
CA PRO A 334 36.42 -30.72 97.48
C PRO A 334 35.83 -30.22 96.15
N ALA A 335 36.46 -30.72 95.09
CA ALA A 335 36.37 -30.33 93.68
C ALA A 335 35.28 -31.07 92.87
N SER A 336 35.26 -30.75 91.55
CA SER A 336 34.61 -31.43 90.41
C SER A 336 33.14 -31.01 90.16
N SER A 337 32.81 -30.36 89.05
CA SER A 337 32.75 -30.77 87.63
C SER A 337 31.30 -31.03 87.21
N ARG A 338 30.86 -30.30 86.17
CA ARG A 338 30.00 -30.69 85.01
C ARG A 338 29.19 -29.44 84.57
N ARG A 339 29.30 -28.97 83.32
CA ARG A 339 28.66 -29.49 82.08
C ARG A 339 27.14 -29.57 82.31
N SER A 340 26.21 -28.99 81.55
CA SER A 340 26.05 -28.68 80.12
C SER A 340 24.69 -27.93 80.03
N ASP A 341 24.44 -26.92 79.19
CA ASP A 341 23.93 -26.96 77.80
C ASP A 341 22.54 -26.29 77.68
N SER A 342 22.22 -25.89 76.45
CA SER A 342 20.94 -25.41 75.89
C SER A 342 20.54 -23.95 76.18
N GLY A 343 20.22 -23.10 75.19
CA GLY A 343 20.05 -23.39 73.78
C GLY A 343 20.06 -22.13 72.90
N SER A 344 20.59 -22.36 71.70
CA SER A 344 20.49 -21.54 70.50
C SER A 344 19.08 -21.06 70.20
N SER A 345 18.97 -19.83 69.70
CA SER A 345 18.19 -19.58 68.49
C SER A 345 18.70 -18.31 67.80
N SER A 346 19.69 -18.54 66.93
CA SER A 346 19.93 -17.79 65.73
C SER A 346 18.66 -17.71 64.87
N LEU A 347 18.25 -16.50 64.49
CA LEU A 347 17.56 -16.26 63.22
C LEU A 347 18.21 -15.08 62.52
N SER A 348 19.30 -15.39 61.84
CA SER A 348 19.74 -14.70 60.64
C SER A 348 18.63 -14.83 59.60
N SER A 349 17.99 -13.72 59.21
CA SER A 349 17.21 -13.67 57.97
C SER A 349 17.91 -12.74 56.98
N SER A 350 18.80 -13.37 56.22
CA SER A 350 18.78 -13.32 54.76
C SER A 350 18.61 -11.95 54.11
N ARG A 351 19.72 -11.22 54.03
CA ARG A 351 19.94 -10.20 52.99
C ARG A 351 20.14 -10.92 51.66
N ALA A 352 19.05 -11.17 50.94
CA ALA A 352 19.09 -11.66 49.57
C ALA A 352 19.17 -10.48 48.60
N SER A 353 20.33 -10.34 47.97
CA SER A 353 20.53 -9.61 46.72
C SER A 353 19.64 -10.17 45.63
N SER A 354 18.80 -9.34 45.02
CA SER A 354 18.20 -9.60 43.72
C SER A 354 18.75 -8.59 42.71
N LYS A 355 19.87 -8.97 42.08
CA LYS A 355 20.24 -8.50 40.75
C LYS A 355 19.30 -9.20 39.77
N ALA A 356 18.43 -8.46 39.11
CA ALA A 356 17.75 -8.90 37.90
C ALA A 356 18.11 -7.91 36.78
N SER A 357 18.92 -8.42 35.87
CA SER A 357 19.28 -7.80 34.60
C SER A 357 18.11 -7.93 33.62
N LYS A 358 17.81 -6.83 32.91
CA LYS A 358 17.73 -6.77 31.43
C LYS A 358 16.64 -7.59 30.70
N ALA A 359 15.65 -6.87 30.15
CA ALA A 359 14.90 -7.18 28.92
C ALA A 359 13.99 -5.97 28.60
N THR A 360 14.31 -5.15 27.60
CA THR A 360 13.62 -5.09 26.28
C THR A 360 12.14 -4.68 26.37
N ASP A 361 11.85 -3.44 26.00
CA ASP A 361 11.05 -3.13 24.80
C ASP A 361 11.60 -1.83 24.18
#